data_AF-A0A2E4HP94-F1
#
_entry.id   AF-A0A2E4HP94-F1
#
_cell.length_a   1.000
_cell.length_b   1.000
_cell.length_c   1.000
_cell.angle_alpha   90.00
_cell.angle_beta   90.00
_cell.angle_gamma   90.00
#
_symmetry.space_group_name_H-M   'P 1'
#
loop_
_entity.id
_entity.type
_entity.pdbx_description
1 polymer ?
#
loop_
_entity_poly.entity_id
_entity_poly.type
_entity_poly.pdbx_seq_one_letter_code
_entity_poly.pdbx_strand_id
1 'polypeptide(L)'
;MSDLPSISQPPLNLLVNPKTARRGKPWEIDISDLLTIFIDSISNKGNPDLRLCGTAALSSALIYRFKVETLFYFEKLKIERPKIHRQGPPSVIVLPFRYELYSTSIDDLINTLERIIEEASKQDAQKQSISELIDSEPLLELDKFVVKIEELVKDFRQELVNQLHDVNEILFSELTKNKSILDRAKSFILLLFVAVEGLVILEQLDSDIIIKRGNVIGK
;
A
#
# COMPACT_ATOMS: atom_id res chain seq x y z
N MET A 1 -44.74 -23.58 20.23
CA MET A 1 -44.48 -22.61 21.32
C MET A 1 -42.97 -22.57 21.46
N SER A 2 -42.33 -21.56 20.88
CA SER A 2 -40.88 -21.40 20.91
C SER A 2 -40.49 -20.82 22.27
N ASP A 3 -39.74 -21.58 23.07
CA ASP A 3 -39.19 -21.14 24.35
C ASP A 3 -38.29 -19.92 24.10
N LEU A 4 -38.77 -18.72 24.47
CA LEU A 4 -37.94 -17.52 24.40
C LEU A 4 -36.76 -17.69 25.36
N PRO A 5 -35.55 -17.29 24.95
CA PRO A 5 -34.38 -17.42 25.79
C PRO A 5 -34.59 -16.63 27.08
N SER A 6 -34.56 -17.35 28.20
CA SER A 6 -34.59 -16.71 29.52
C SER A 6 -33.36 -15.83 29.65
N ILE A 7 -33.54 -14.61 30.17
CA ILE A 7 -32.51 -13.57 30.34
C ILE A 7 -31.28 -14.09 31.11
N SER A 8 -31.46 -15.09 31.96
CA SER A 8 -30.40 -15.74 32.75
C SER A 8 -29.59 -16.79 31.98
N GLN A 9 -30.03 -17.20 30.79
CA GLN A 9 -29.36 -18.18 29.94
C GLN A 9 -28.38 -17.50 28.98
N PRO A 10 -27.31 -18.19 28.55
CA PRO A 10 -26.51 -17.74 27.43
C PRO A 10 -27.39 -17.68 26.16
N PRO A 11 -27.21 -16.68 25.27
CA PRO A 11 -26.15 -15.66 25.28
C PRO A 11 -26.47 -14.40 26.11
N LEU A 12 -27.72 -14.16 26.51
CA LEU A 12 -28.16 -12.89 27.15
C LEU A 12 -27.52 -12.62 28.51
N ASN A 13 -27.15 -13.67 29.25
CA ASN A 13 -26.49 -13.55 30.56
C ASN A 13 -25.23 -12.66 30.51
N LEU A 14 -24.56 -12.61 29.35
CA LEU A 14 -23.40 -11.75 29.14
C LEU A 14 -23.68 -10.26 29.37
N LEU A 15 -24.89 -9.77 29.03
CA LEU A 15 -25.29 -8.38 29.28
C LEU A 15 -25.70 -8.14 30.73
N VAL A 16 -26.16 -9.17 31.43
CA VAL A 16 -26.64 -9.03 32.80
C VAL A 16 -25.47 -9.06 33.79
N ASN A 17 -24.40 -9.77 33.46
CA ASN A 17 -23.24 -9.93 34.33
C ASN A 17 -22.00 -9.17 33.80
N PRO A 18 -21.67 -7.99 34.34
CA PRO A 18 -20.52 -7.21 33.88
C PRO A 18 -19.17 -7.91 34.17
N LYS A 19 -19.12 -8.87 35.09
CA LYS A 19 -17.87 -9.59 35.42
C LYS A 19 -17.50 -10.60 34.34
N THR A 20 -18.48 -11.17 33.64
CA THR A 20 -18.23 -12.13 32.55
C THR A 20 -17.69 -11.44 31.30
N ALA A 21 -18.04 -10.17 31.07
CA ALA A 21 -17.55 -9.37 29.95
C ALA A 21 -16.02 -9.24 29.89
N ARG A 22 -15.32 -9.33 31.03
CA ARG A 22 -13.86 -9.20 31.10
C ARG A 22 -13.09 -10.48 30.75
N ARG A 23 -13.70 -11.66 30.95
CA ARG A 23 -13.00 -12.96 30.81
C ARG A 23 -13.11 -13.58 29.42
N GLY A 24 -14.09 -13.14 28.62
CA GLY A 24 -14.29 -13.62 27.24
C GLY A 24 -13.42 -12.87 26.22
N LYS A 25 -13.41 -13.35 24.98
CA LYS A 25 -12.84 -12.63 23.83
C LYS A 25 -13.83 -11.54 23.39
N PRO A 26 -13.51 -10.24 23.55
CA PRO A 26 -14.47 -9.17 23.27
C PRO A 26 -14.97 -9.14 21.83
N TRP A 27 -14.13 -9.57 20.88
CA TRP A 27 -14.40 -9.55 19.44
C TRP A 27 -15.36 -10.64 18.94
N GLU A 28 -15.51 -11.76 19.67
CA GLU A 28 -16.44 -12.84 19.30
C GLU A 28 -17.89 -12.50 19.68
N ILE A 29 -18.10 -11.41 20.42
CA ILE A 29 -19.41 -11.01 20.91
C ILE A 29 -20.03 -10.02 19.93
N ASP A 30 -21.14 -10.42 19.29
CA ASP A 30 -22.02 -9.49 18.60
C ASP A 30 -22.95 -8.81 19.60
N ILE A 31 -22.75 -7.51 19.83
CA ILE A 31 -23.51 -6.73 20.80
C ILE A 31 -24.86 -6.31 20.19
N SER A 32 -24.91 -6.09 18.88
CA SER A 32 -26.10 -5.61 18.18
C SER A 32 -27.18 -6.67 18.17
N ASP A 33 -26.81 -7.89 17.80
CA ASP A 33 -27.72 -9.04 17.80
C ASP A 33 -28.21 -9.35 19.21
N LEU A 34 -27.29 -9.29 20.18
CA LEU A 34 -27.58 -9.64 21.56
C LEU A 34 -28.48 -8.58 22.23
N LEU A 35 -28.31 -7.30 21.90
CA LEU A 35 -29.23 -6.23 22.32
C LEU A 35 -30.60 -6.36 21.64
N THR A 36 -30.66 -6.75 20.38
CA THR A 36 -31.92 -7.00 19.67
C THR A 36 -32.72 -8.10 20.37
N ILE A 37 -32.08 -9.26 20.63
CA ILE A 37 -32.72 -10.38 21.34
C ILE A 37 -33.11 -9.95 22.77
N PHE A 38 -32.30 -9.13 23.44
CA PHE A 38 -32.61 -8.59 24.76
C PHE A 38 -33.85 -7.70 24.75
N ILE A 39 -33.95 -6.76 23.80
CA ILE A 39 -35.12 -5.88 23.64
C ILE A 39 -36.37 -6.70 23.33
N ASP A 40 -36.29 -7.68 22.42
CA ASP A 40 -37.40 -8.56 22.10
C ASP A 40 -37.86 -9.37 23.33
N SER A 41 -36.91 -9.89 24.11
CA SER A 41 -37.21 -10.66 25.33
C SER A 41 -37.90 -9.82 26.41
N ILE A 42 -37.60 -8.52 26.46
CA ILE A 42 -38.15 -7.58 27.44
C ILE A 42 -39.51 -7.04 26.98
N SER A 43 -39.64 -6.70 25.70
CA SER A 43 -40.88 -6.24 25.08
C SER A 43 -41.99 -7.29 25.24
N ASN A 44 -41.66 -8.57 25.00
CA ASN A 44 -42.61 -9.68 25.14
C ASN A 44 -43.05 -9.96 26.59
N LYS A 45 -42.31 -9.51 27.61
CA LYS A 45 -42.67 -9.69 29.02
C LYS A 45 -43.66 -8.64 29.54
N GLY A 46 -44.02 -7.64 28.72
CA GLY A 46 -45.02 -6.62 29.05
C GLY A 46 -44.58 -5.57 30.08
N ASN A 47 -43.58 -5.86 30.92
CA ASN A 47 -43.00 -4.92 31.89
C ASN A 47 -41.46 -4.94 31.85
N PRO A 48 -40.82 -3.91 31.26
CA PRO A 48 -39.37 -3.82 31.24
C PRO A 48 -38.82 -3.46 32.62
N ASP A 49 -37.99 -4.35 33.19
CA ASP A 49 -37.20 -4.01 34.36
C ASP A 49 -36.09 -3.02 33.97
N LEU A 50 -36.29 -1.75 34.29
CA LEU A 50 -35.37 -0.67 33.94
C LEU A 50 -33.98 -0.87 34.58
N ARG A 51 -33.90 -1.57 35.73
CA ARG A 51 -32.62 -1.87 36.39
C ARG A 51 -31.81 -2.82 35.54
N LEU A 52 -32.48 -3.83 34.98
CA LEU A 52 -31.86 -4.78 34.06
C LEU A 52 -31.37 -4.08 32.78
N CYS A 53 -32.17 -3.18 32.21
CA CYS A 53 -31.75 -2.35 31.07
C CYS A 53 -30.52 -1.50 31.41
N GLY A 54 -30.46 -0.92 32.61
CA GLY A 54 -29.28 -0.17 33.08
C GLY A 54 -28.03 -1.05 33.18
N THR A 55 -28.15 -2.27 33.69
CA THR A 55 -27.04 -3.23 33.74
C THR A 55 -26.58 -3.67 32.35
N ALA A 56 -27.53 -3.89 31.43
CA ALA A 56 -27.25 -4.26 30.04
C ALA A 56 -26.58 -3.11 29.26
N ALA A 57 -26.99 -1.86 29.51
CA ALA A 57 -26.33 -0.69 28.91
C ALA A 57 -24.89 -0.54 29.42
N LEU A 58 -24.68 -0.69 30.73
CA LEU A 58 -23.35 -0.63 31.34
C LEU A 58 -22.42 -1.74 30.83
N SER A 59 -22.91 -2.98 30.76
CA SER A 59 -22.13 -4.10 30.25
C SER A 59 -21.82 -3.94 28.77
N SER A 60 -22.76 -3.44 27.97
CA SER A 60 -22.53 -3.11 26.55
C SER A 60 -21.42 -2.08 26.38
N ALA A 61 -21.44 -1.00 27.17
CA ALA A 61 -20.39 0.02 27.15
C ALA A 61 -19.02 -0.57 27.54
N LEU A 62 -18.98 -1.48 28.52
CA LEU A 62 -17.78 -2.20 28.93
C LEU A 62 -17.25 -3.11 27.82
N ILE A 63 -18.10 -3.89 27.16
CA ILE A 63 -17.69 -4.77 26.05
C ILE A 63 -17.13 -3.92 24.90
N TYR A 64 -17.76 -2.78 24.58
CA TYR A 64 -17.26 -1.87 23.55
C TYR A 64 -15.90 -1.28 23.93
N ARG A 65 -15.72 -0.86 25.19
CA ARG A 65 -14.42 -0.42 25.70
C ARG A 65 -13.35 -1.50 25.55
N PHE A 66 -13.67 -2.74 25.89
CA PHE A 66 -12.73 -3.86 25.73
C PHE A 66 -12.39 -4.15 24.27
N LYS A 67 -13.33 -4.03 23.33
CA LYS A 67 -13.05 -4.14 21.89
C LYS A 67 -12.01 -3.08 21.47
N VAL A 68 -12.22 -1.83 21.86
CA VAL A 68 -11.31 -0.71 21.55
C VAL A 68 -9.94 -0.88 22.22
N GLU A 69 -9.89 -1.23 23.51
CA GLU A 69 -8.63 -1.51 24.21
C GLU A 69 -7.84 -2.65 23.55
N THR A 70 -8.53 -3.70 23.11
CA THR A 70 -7.92 -4.84 22.42
C THR A 70 -7.39 -4.42 21.04
N LEU A 71 -8.07 -3.53 20.34
CA LEU A 71 -7.60 -2.95 19.07
C LEU A 71 -6.25 -2.25 19.23
N PHE A 72 -6.16 -1.33 20.21
CA PHE A 72 -4.93 -0.61 20.52
C PHE A 72 -3.82 -1.52 21.02
N TYR A 73 -4.16 -2.57 21.79
CA TYR A 73 -3.20 -3.57 22.21
C TYR A 73 -2.57 -4.31 21.02
N PHE A 74 -3.37 -4.70 20.02
CA PHE A 74 -2.84 -5.31 18.80
C PHE A 74 -1.96 -4.38 17.98
N GLU A 75 -2.29 -3.09 17.94
CA GLU A 75 -1.46 -2.08 17.28
C GLU A 75 -0.09 -1.96 17.96
N LYS A 76 -0.07 -1.84 19.29
CA LYS A 76 1.17 -1.75 20.05
C LYS A 76 2.04 -2.99 19.89
N LEU A 77 1.44 -4.18 19.91
CA LEU A 77 2.15 -5.45 19.65
C LEU A 77 2.72 -5.54 18.23
N LYS A 78 2.18 -4.85 17.23
CA LYS A 78 2.75 -4.79 15.87
C LYS A 78 4.02 -3.92 15.83
N ILE A 79 4.01 -2.80 16.56
CA ILE A 79 5.13 -1.85 16.62
C ILE A 79 6.33 -2.47 17.35
N GLU A 80 6.08 -3.25 18.41
CA GLU A 80 7.12 -3.88 19.22
C GLU A 80 7.73 -5.15 18.61
N ARG A 81 7.26 -5.61 17.43
CA ARG A 81 7.82 -6.84 16.82
C ARG A 81 9.31 -6.63 16.53
N PRO A 82 10.21 -7.39 17.18
CA PRO A 82 11.63 -7.24 16.93
C PRO A 82 11.91 -7.54 15.47
N LYS A 83 12.72 -6.69 14.82
CA LYS A 83 13.24 -6.95 13.47
C LYS A 83 14.07 -8.22 13.54
N ILE A 84 13.49 -9.36 13.17
CA ILE A 84 14.20 -10.62 13.07
C ILE A 84 15.30 -10.40 12.02
N HIS A 85 16.56 -10.41 12.44
CA HIS A 85 17.70 -10.44 11.52
C HIS A 85 17.64 -11.77 10.77
N ARG A 86 17.06 -11.75 9.57
CA ARG A 86 17.00 -12.91 8.70
C ARG A 86 18.38 -13.09 8.08
N GLN A 87 19.12 -14.11 8.52
CA GLN A 87 20.28 -14.62 7.77
C GLN A 87 19.83 -15.86 7.01
N GLY A 88 19.86 -15.79 5.67
CA GLY A 88 19.45 -16.86 4.77
C GLY A 88 18.83 -16.32 3.47
N PRO A 89 18.76 -17.13 2.39
CA PRO A 89 18.09 -16.75 1.15
C PRO A 89 16.62 -16.40 1.42
N PRO A 90 16.03 -15.43 0.71
CA PRO A 90 14.68 -14.98 0.96
C PRO A 90 13.69 -16.13 0.76
N SER A 91 13.10 -16.61 1.86
CA SER A 91 11.96 -17.52 1.80
C SER A 91 10.79 -16.81 1.12
N VAL A 92 10.03 -17.54 0.29
CA VAL A 92 8.80 -17.04 -0.34
C VAL A 92 7.93 -16.39 0.72
N ILE A 93 7.72 -15.08 0.59
CA ILE A 93 6.92 -14.29 1.52
C ILE A 93 5.47 -14.69 1.29
N VAL A 94 4.92 -15.55 2.13
CA VAL A 94 3.48 -15.70 2.22
C VAL A 94 2.97 -14.41 2.83
N LEU A 95 2.27 -13.59 2.04
CA LEU A 95 1.63 -12.39 2.56
C LEU A 95 0.71 -12.83 3.71
N PRO A 96 0.87 -12.29 4.94
CA PRO A 96 -0.07 -12.58 5.99
C PRO A 96 -1.45 -12.13 5.53
N PHE A 97 -2.44 -13.02 5.60
CA PHE A 97 -3.84 -12.68 5.36
C PHE A 97 -4.22 -11.50 6.25
N ARG A 98 -4.45 -10.34 5.65
CA ARG A 98 -5.02 -9.20 6.35
C ARG A 98 -6.52 -9.44 6.47
N TYR A 99 -6.99 -9.60 7.71
CA TYR A 99 -8.39 -9.33 8.02
C TYR A 99 -8.54 -7.81 8.08
N GLU A 100 -8.78 -7.19 6.92
CA GLU A 100 -9.23 -5.80 6.86
C GLU A 100 -10.72 -5.80 7.23
N LEU A 101 -11.03 -5.29 8.42
CA LEU A 101 -12.41 -4.93 8.76
C LEU A 101 -12.72 -3.67 7.98
N TYR A 102 -13.29 -3.83 6.79
CA TYR A 102 -13.81 -2.71 6.02
C TYR A 102 -14.94 -2.06 6.83
N SER A 103 -14.74 -0.80 7.24
CA SER A 103 -15.80 -0.01 7.87
C SER A 103 -16.86 0.45 6.86
N THR A 104 -16.60 0.23 5.57
CA THR A 104 -17.43 0.61 4.44
C THR A 104 -17.98 -0.64 3.77
N SER A 105 -19.27 -0.64 3.45
CA SER A 105 -19.87 -1.71 2.66
C SER A 105 -19.41 -1.61 1.20
N ILE A 106 -19.55 -2.71 0.45
CA ILE A 106 -19.29 -2.72 -1.01
C ILE A 106 -20.16 -1.68 -1.72
N ASP A 107 -21.41 -1.54 -1.30
CA ASP A 107 -22.33 -0.55 -1.87
C ASP A 107 -21.83 0.88 -1.63
N ASP A 108 -21.25 1.17 -0.46
CA ASP A 108 -20.68 2.48 -0.15
C ASP A 108 -19.44 2.79 -1.02
N LEU A 109 -18.61 1.77 -1.32
CA LEU A 109 -17.50 1.90 -2.26
C LEU A 109 -17.96 2.16 -3.70
N ILE A 110 -19.03 1.49 -4.13
CA ILE A 110 -19.60 1.70 -5.47
C ILE A 110 -20.21 3.09 -5.59
N ASN A 111 -20.99 3.51 -4.59
CA ASN A 111 -21.61 4.84 -4.57
C ASN A 111 -20.57 5.96 -4.51
N THR A 112 -19.49 5.78 -3.74
CA THR A 112 -18.40 6.76 -3.69
C THR A 112 -17.63 6.80 -5.01
N LEU A 113 -17.38 5.67 -5.65
CA LEU A 113 -16.76 5.63 -6.97
C LEU A 113 -17.61 6.37 -8.02
N GLU A 114 -18.91 6.09 -8.06
CA GLU A 114 -19.85 6.76 -8.97
C GLU A 114 -19.83 8.27 -8.76
N ARG A 115 -19.87 8.71 -7.50
CA ARG A 115 -19.78 10.13 -7.15
C ARG A 115 -18.45 10.76 -7.56
N ILE A 116 -17.33 10.05 -7.41
CA ILE A 116 -16.02 10.52 -7.86
C ILE A 116 -15.98 10.66 -9.38
N ILE A 117 -16.57 9.73 -10.13
CA ILE A 117 -16.64 9.79 -11.60
C ILE A 117 -17.54 10.96 -12.04
N GLU A 118 -18.67 11.18 -11.37
CA GLU A 118 -19.52 12.34 -11.61
C GLU A 118 -18.82 13.67 -11.28
N GLU A 119 -18.08 13.75 -10.18
CA GLU A 119 -17.30 14.93 -9.81
C GLU A 119 -16.13 15.17 -10.79
N ALA A 120 -15.45 14.11 -11.23
CA ALA A 120 -14.38 14.19 -12.22
C ALA A 120 -14.90 14.65 -13.59
N SER A 121 -16.03 14.12 -14.05
CA SER A 121 -16.66 14.55 -15.31
C SER A 121 -17.16 16.00 -15.26
N LYS A 122 -17.69 16.46 -14.12
CA LYS A 122 -18.04 17.87 -13.89
C LYS A 122 -16.79 18.76 -13.85
N GLN A 123 -15.72 18.30 -13.22
CA GLN A 123 -14.43 19.00 -13.24
C GLN A 123 -13.81 19.07 -14.63
N ASP A 124 -13.94 18.03 -15.47
CA ASP A 124 -13.48 18.06 -16.85
C ASP A 124 -14.31 19.02 -17.71
N ALA A 125 -15.62 19.07 -17.53
CA ALA A 125 -16.48 20.05 -18.20
C ALA A 125 -16.17 21.50 -17.76
N GLN A 126 -15.83 21.69 -16.49
CA GLN A 126 -15.44 23.00 -15.93
C GLN A 126 -13.99 23.37 -16.26
N LYS A 127 -13.08 22.39 -16.39
CA LYS A 127 -11.75 22.57 -16.96
C LYS A 127 -11.85 22.94 -18.42
N GLN A 128 -12.70 22.32 -19.23
CA GLN A 128 -12.86 22.67 -20.64
C GLN A 128 -13.30 24.13 -20.83
N SER A 129 -14.18 24.67 -19.97
CA SER A 129 -14.58 26.08 -20.05
C SER A 129 -13.55 27.07 -19.50
N ILE A 130 -12.67 26.65 -18.59
CA ILE A 130 -11.58 27.48 -18.04
C ILE A 130 -10.29 27.37 -18.87
N SER A 131 -10.07 26.24 -19.56
CA SER A 131 -8.86 25.96 -20.36
C SER A 131 -8.81 26.73 -21.68
N GLU A 132 -9.92 27.31 -22.15
CA GLU A 132 -9.91 28.28 -23.26
C GLU A 132 -9.33 29.65 -22.84
N LEU A 133 -9.22 29.93 -21.53
CA LEU A 133 -8.82 31.23 -20.99
C LEU A 133 -7.48 31.24 -20.24
N ILE A 134 -6.87 30.08 -19.98
CA ILE A 134 -5.60 30.00 -19.26
C ILE A 134 -4.65 29.12 -20.08
N ASP A 135 -3.59 29.74 -20.59
CA ASP A 135 -2.44 29.08 -21.23
C ASP A 135 -2.09 27.82 -20.44
N SER A 136 -2.19 26.68 -21.12
CA SER A 136 -1.98 25.37 -20.53
C SER A 136 -0.56 25.29 -19.96
N GLU A 137 -0.42 24.89 -18.69
CA GLU A 137 0.84 24.32 -18.21
C GLU A 137 1.27 23.25 -19.22
N PRO A 138 2.55 23.22 -19.66
CA PRO A 138 2.96 22.28 -20.68
C PRO A 138 2.73 20.88 -20.14
N LEU A 139 1.73 20.19 -20.69
CA LEU A 139 1.54 18.77 -20.55
C LEU A 139 2.91 18.16 -20.83
N LEU A 140 3.53 17.55 -19.81
CA LEU A 140 4.84 16.91 -19.96
C LEU A 140 4.65 15.79 -20.98
N GLU A 141 4.96 16.08 -22.24
CA GLU A 141 4.90 15.13 -23.33
C GLU A 141 6.03 14.12 -23.13
N LEU A 142 5.77 13.11 -22.31
CA LEU A 142 6.71 12.04 -21.96
C LEU A 142 7.30 11.42 -23.22
N ASP A 143 6.51 11.28 -24.28
CA ASP A 143 6.95 10.78 -25.58
C ASP A 143 8.11 11.61 -26.18
N LYS A 144 8.04 12.94 -26.08
CA LYS A 144 9.14 13.82 -26.54
C LYS A 144 10.40 13.64 -25.71
N PHE A 145 10.29 13.31 -24.42
CA PHE A 145 11.44 13.06 -23.57
C PHE A 145 12.06 11.69 -23.84
N VAL A 146 11.25 10.66 -24.05
CA VAL A 146 11.72 9.31 -24.39
C VAL A 146 12.50 9.35 -25.71
N VAL A 147 11.96 9.99 -26.75
CA VAL A 147 12.65 10.14 -28.05
C VAL A 147 13.99 10.85 -27.90
N LYS A 148 14.06 11.93 -27.10
CA LYS A 148 15.32 12.64 -26.84
C LYS A 148 16.35 11.79 -26.10
N ILE A 149 15.92 10.94 -25.17
CA ILE A 149 16.82 10.04 -24.45
C ILE A 149 17.38 8.98 -25.40
N GLU A 150 16.54 8.40 -26.26
CA GLU A 150 16.97 7.43 -27.27
C GLU A 150 17.98 8.02 -28.27
N GLU A 151 17.76 9.26 -28.71
CA GLU A 151 18.73 9.99 -29.56
C GLU A 151 20.09 10.15 -28.85
N LEU A 152 20.08 10.61 -27.60
CA LEU A 152 21.31 10.78 -26.80
C LEU A 152 22.04 9.45 -26.55
N VAL A 153 21.31 8.35 -26.33
CA VAL A 153 21.88 7.01 -26.19
C VAL A 153 22.54 6.58 -27.50
N LYS A 154 21.89 6.83 -28.65
CA LYS A 154 22.41 6.48 -29.97
C LYS A 154 23.70 7.23 -30.31
N ASP A 155 23.77 8.53 -30.00
CA ASP A 155 24.96 9.34 -30.23
C ASP A 155 26.12 8.88 -29.33
N PHE A 156 25.84 8.64 -28.05
CA PHE A 156 26.83 8.14 -27.10
C PHE A 156 27.37 6.75 -27.48
N ARG A 157 26.51 5.89 -28.06
CA ARG A 157 26.90 4.59 -28.58
C ARG A 157 27.89 4.72 -29.73
N GLN A 158 27.69 5.68 -30.65
CA GLN A 158 28.63 5.91 -31.75
C GLN A 158 29.98 6.42 -31.22
N GLU A 159 29.97 7.31 -30.23
CA GLU A 159 31.18 7.78 -29.54
C GLU A 159 31.94 6.60 -28.91
N LEU A 160 31.24 5.70 -28.21
CA LEU A 160 31.83 4.51 -27.60
C LEU A 160 32.39 3.53 -28.64
N VAL A 161 31.65 3.21 -29.71
CA VAL A 161 32.11 2.28 -30.75
C VAL A 161 33.36 2.81 -31.45
N ASN A 162 33.44 4.12 -31.70
CA ASN A 162 34.62 4.73 -32.31
C ASN A 162 35.84 4.66 -31.38
N GLN A 163 35.67 4.90 -30.08
CA GLN A 163 36.76 4.83 -29.11
C GLN A 163 37.21 3.39 -28.83
N LEU A 164 36.27 2.44 -28.82
CA LEU A 164 36.51 1.02 -28.58
C LEU A 164 36.97 0.25 -29.84
N HIS A 165 37.06 0.92 -30.99
CA HIS A 165 37.63 0.37 -32.22
C HIS A 165 39.16 0.21 -32.11
N ASP A 166 39.82 1.13 -31.40
CA ASP A 166 41.29 1.16 -31.28
C ASP A 166 41.82 0.49 -30.01
N VAL A 167 40.97 0.32 -28.97
CA VAL A 167 41.35 -0.29 -27.68
C VAL A 167 40.25 -1.25 -27.22
N ASN A 168 40.61 -2.50 -26.92
CA ASN A 168 39.65 -3.54 -26.51
C ASN A 168 38.98 -3.28 -25.14
N GLU A 169 39.61 -2.45 -24.29
CA GLU A 169 39.15 -2.13 -22.94
C GLU A 169 39.44 -0.65 -22.64
N ILE A 170 38.47 0.07 -22.09
CA ILE A 170 38.60 1.50 -21.73
C ILE A 170 38.18 1.68 -20.27
N LEU A 171 38.90 2.50 -19.52
CA LEU A 171 38.46 2.91 -18.19
C LEU A 171 37.47 4.07 -18.26
N PHE A 172 36.42 4.02 -17.44
CA PHE A 172 35.42 5.10 -17.37
C PHE A 172 36.03 6.42 -16.89
N SER A 173 37.03 6.37 -16.00
CA SER A 173 37.79 7.56 -15.60
C SER A 173 38.52 8.23 -16.78
N GLU A 174 39.01 7.46 -17.73
CA GLU A 174 39.70 7.97 -18.93
C GLU A 174 38.71 8.60 -19.92
N LEU A 175 37.55 7.96 -20.10
CA LEU A 175 36.45 8.46 -20.93
C LEU A 175 35.83 9.78 -20.41
N THR A 176 35.94 10.01 -19.09
CA THR A 176 35.30 11.16 -18.42
C THR A 176 36.29 12.22 -17.93
N LYS A 177 37.59 12.08 -18.23
CA LYS A 177 38.67 12.95 -17.74
C LYS A 177 38.52 14.43 -18.11
N ASN A 178 37.91 14.73 -19.24
CA ASN A 178 37.71 16.09 -19.76
C ASN A 178 36.25 16.59 -19.65
N LYS A 179 35.35 15.85 -19.00
CA LYS A 179 33.92 16.18 -18.91
C LYS A 179 33.60 16.82 -17.55
N SER A 180 32.59 17.70 -17.52
CA SER A 180 32.10 18.28 -16.26
C SER A 180 31.49 17.19 -15.35
N ILE A 181 31.34 17.46 -14.04
CA ILE A 181 30.75 16.49 -13.10
C ILE A 181 29.34 16.06 -13.54
N LEU A 182 28.56 17.01 -14.06
CA LEU A 182 27.20 16.76 -14.54
C LEU A 182 27.22 15.91 -15.82
N ASP A 183 28.14 16.18 -16.75
CA ASP A 183 28.29 15.39 -17.96
C ASP A 183 28.87 14.00 -17.69
N ARG A 184 29.69 13.86 -16.64
CA ARG A 184 30.18 12.57 -16.13
C ARG A 184 29.04 11.72 -15.58
N ALA A 185 28.13 12.32 -14.80
CA ALA A 185 26.93 11.63 -14.33
C ALA A 185 25.98 11.24 -15.48
N LYS A 186 25.77 12.13 -16.45
CA LYS A 186 25.00 11.82 -17.67
C LYS A 186 25.62 10.68 -18.46
N SER A 187 26.93 10.72 -18.68
CA SER A 187 27.68 9.67 -19.39
C SER A 187 27.60 8.33 -18.65
N PHE A 188 27.59 8.35 -17.31
CA PHE A 188 27.39 7.14 -16.51
C PHE A 188 25.99 6.54 -16.70
N ILE A 189 24.95 7.37 -16.67
CA ILE A 189 23.57 6.92 -16.90
C ILE A 189 23.42 6.36 -18.32
N LEU A 190 23.96 7.05 -19.34
CA LEU A 190 23.95 6.57 -20.72
C LEU A 190 24.73 5.26 -20.89
N LEU A 191 25.85 5.09 -20.19
CA LEU A 191 26.64 3.85 -20.18
C LEU A 191 25.83 2.67 -19.64
N LEU A 192 25.03 2.87 -18.59
CA LEU A 192 24.15 1.84 -18.05
C LEU A 192 23.09 1.40 -19.06
N PHE A 193 22.50 2.34 -19.81
CA PHE A 193 21.55 2.01 -20.88
C PHE A 193 22.21 1.17 -21.97
N VAL A 194 23.41 1.55 -22.41
CA VAL A 194 24.18 0.78 -23.42
C VAL A 194 24.59 -0.60 -22.91
N ALA A 195 24.88 -0.74 -21.61
CA ALA A 195 25.20 -2.04 -21.00
C ALA A 195 23.95 -2.95 -20.90
N VAL A 196 22.77 -2.39 -20.64
CA VAL A 196 21.50 -3.14 -20.66
C VAL A 196 21.18 -3.67 -22.06
N GLU A 197 21.53 -2.93 -23.11
CA GLU A 197 21.42 -3.39 -24.51
C GLU A 197 22.41 -4.51 -24.87
N GLY A 198 23.36 -4.84 -23.98
CA GLY A 198 24.31 -5.95 -24.16
C GLY A 198 25.49 -5.64 -25.09
N LEU A 199 25.67 -4.38 -25.50
CA LEU A 199 26.77 -3.96 -26.38
C LEU A 199 28.12 -3.86 -25.65
N VAL A 200 28.07 -3.64 -24.34
CA VAL A 200 29.23 -3.36 -23.50
C VAL A 200 29.09 -4.15 -22.20
N ILE A 201 30.19 -4.73 -21.75
CA ILE A 201 30.29 -5.39 -20.44
C ILE A 201 31.01 -4.44 -19.50
N LEU A 202 30.40 -4.19 -18.34
CA LEU A 202 30.95 -3.35 -17.29
C LEU A 202 31.53 -4.25 -16.20
N GLU A 203 32.82 -4.12 -15.92
CA GLU A 203 33.48 -4.75 -14.78
C GLU A 203 33.97 -3.66 -13.82
N GLN A 204 33.65 -3.81 -12.53
CA GLN A 204 34.15 -2.89 -11.52
C GLN A 204 35.51 -3.37 -11.01
N LEU A 205 36.55 -2.55 -11.17
CA LEU A 205 37.87 -2.76 -10.60
C LEU A 205 38.12 -1.69 -9.54
N ASP A 206 38.08 -2.09 -8.28
CA ASP A 206 38.22 -1.21 -7.11
C ASP A 206 37.26 -0.01 -7.13
N SER A 207 37.77 1.18 -7.48
CA SER A 207 37.07 2.45 -7.52
C SER A 207 36.74 2.95 -8.94
N ASP A 208 37.05 2.17 -9.97
CA ASP A 208 36.82 2.51 -11.38
C ASP A 208 36.07 1.41 -12.15
N ILE A 209 35.55 1.77 -13.31
CA ILE A 209 34.73 0.91 -14.15
C ILE A 209 35.47 0.63 -15.45
N ILE A 210 35.74 -0.64 -15.73
CA ILE A 210 36.30 -1.12 -16.99
C ILE A 210 35.14 -1.40 -17.94
N ILE A 211 35.23 -0.78 -19.11
CA ILE A 211 34.30 -0.89 -20.23
C ILE A 211 34.93 -1.84 -21.24
N LYS A 212 34.38 -3.04 -21.37
CA LYS A 212 34.81 -4.04 -22.37
C LYS A 212 33.77 -4.15 -23.47
N ARG A 213 34.23 -4.46 -24.68
CA ARG A 213 33.32 -4.76 -25.78
C ARG A 213 32.55 -6.05 -25.47
N GLY A 214 31.22 -5.96 -25.41
CA GLY A 214 30.38 -7.14 -25.35
C GLY A 214 30.49 -7.91 -26.66
N ASN A 215 30.75 -9.22 -26.60
CA ASN A 215 30.59 -10.06 -27.77
C ASN A 215 29.12 -9.96 -28.20
N VAL A 216 28.89 -9.41 -29.38
CA VAL A 216 27.60 -9.47 -30.06
C VAL A 216 27.30 -10.95 -30.25
N ILE A 217 26.51 -11.53 -29.34
CA ILE A 217 25.88 -12.82 -29.57
C ILE A 217 24.87 -12.53 -30.67
N GLY A 218 25.25 -12.88 -31.90
CA GLY A 218 24.41 -12.73 -33.06
C GLY A 218 23.05 -13.40 -32.85
N LYS A 219 22.00 -12.65 -33.12
CA LYS A 219 20.73 -13.16 -33.63
C LYS A 219 20.06 -12.09 -34.47
#